data_AF-A0A8S2SD43-F1
#
_entry.id   AF-A0A8S2SD43-F1
#
_cell.length_a   1.000
_cell.length_b   1.000
_cell.length_c   1.000
_cell.angle_alpha   90.00
_cell.angle_beta   90.00
_cell.angle_gamma   90.00
#
_symmetry.space_group_name_H-M   'P 1'
#
loop_
_entity.id
_entity.type
_entity.pdbx_description
1 polymer ?
#
loop_
_entity_poly.entity_id
_entity_poly.type
_entity_poly.pdbx_seq_one_letter_code
_entity_poly.pdbx_strand_id
1 'polypeptide(L)'
;MNDEASTHYNSIIDQHSLGAEFLRDNFGECGRPKIGWQIDPFGHSREQASLLAQMGFDGLFFGRADYEDRATRNRTRTMEMVWKASANL
;
A
#
# COMPACT_ATOMS: atom_id res chain seq x y z
N MET A 1 -1.86 -7.09 5.08
CA MET A 1 -0.72 -6.30 5.57
C MET A 1 0.46 -7.23 5.58
N ASN A 2 1.43 -6.98 4.71
CA ASN A 2 2.65 -7.77 4.52
C ASN A 2 3.84 -6.86 4.84
N ASP A 3 5.00 -7.44 5.15
CA ASP A 3 6.25 -6.67 5.17
C ASP A 3 6.59 -6.16 3.75
N GLU A 4 7.30 -5.04 3.67
CA GLU A 4 7.67 -4.38 2.42
C GLU A 4 9.19 -4.41 2.14
N ALA A 5 10.00 -4.88 3.08
CA ALA A 5 11.47 -4.92 2.93
C ALA A 5 12.00 -6.30 2.51
N SER A 6 11.41 -7.38 3.01
CA SER A 6 11.92 -8.76 2.90
C SER A 6 10.97 -9.70 2.16
N THR A 7 9.99 -9.16 1.45
CA THR A 7 9.01 -9.93 0.67
C THR A 7 9.34 -9.92 -0.82
N HIS A 8 9.10 -11.06 -1.48
CA HIS A 8 9.16 -11.15 -2.93
C HIS A 8 7.81 -10.72 -3.53
N TYR A 9 7.82 -9.94 -4.60
CA TYR A 9 6.59 -9.37 -5.18
C TYR A 9 5.54 -10.43 -5.55
N ASN A 10 5.95 -11.60 -6.07
CA ASN A 10 5.03 -12.73 -6.31
C ASN A 10 4.27 -13.14 -5.04
N SER A 11 4.95 -13.24 -3.90
CA SER A 11 4.30 -13.63 -2.63
C SER A 11 3.37 -12.55 -2.10
N ILE A 12 3.65 -11.27 -2.39
CA ILE A 12 2.72 -10.17 -2.10
C ILE A 12 1.44 -10.36 -2.94
N ILE A 13 1.58 -10.60 -4.24
CA ILE A 13 0.44 -10.82 -5.14
C ILE A 13 -0.40 -12.01 -4.65
N ASP A 14 0.23 -13.16 -4.38
CA ASP A 14 -0.46 -14.35 -3.90
C ASP A 14 -1.25 -14.08 -2.60
N GLN A 15 -0.61 -13.38 -1.64
CA GLN A 15 -1.23 -13.03 -0.35
C GLN A 15 -2.43 -12.09 -0.51
N HIS A 16 -2.34 -11.09 -1.38
CA HIS A 16 -3.43 -10.14 -1.64
C HIS A 16 -4.56 -10.79 -2.45
N SER A 17 -4.23 -11.61 -3.44
CA SER A 17 -5.21 -12.37 -4.23
C SER A 17 -6.03 -13.31 -3.36
N LEU A 18 -5.41 -14.04 -2.44
CA LEU A 18 -6.10 -14.92 -1.50
C LEU A 18 -7.14 -14.16 -0.64
N GLY A 19 -6.75 -12.99 -0.12
CA GLY A 19 -7.66 -12.15 0.66
C GLY A 19 -8.79 -11.56 -0.17
N ALA A 20 -8.48 -11.08 -1.38
CA ALA A 20 -9.46 -10.51 -2.29
C ALA A 20 -10.50 -11.55 -2.76
N GLU A 21 -10.06 -12.78 -3.05
CA GLU A 21 -10.94 -13.90 -3.38
C GLU A 21 -11.89 -14.23 -2.23
N PHE A 22 -11.37 -14.36 -1.00
CA PHE A 22 -12.21 -14.57 0.17
C PHE A 22 -13.27 -13.48 0.32
N LEU A 23 -12.90 -12.20 0.18
CA LEU A 23 -13.84 -11.09 0.30
C LEU A 23 -14.90 -11.11 -0.81
N ARG A 24 -14.49 -11.40 -2.05
CA ARG A 24 -15.41 -11.53 -3.19
C ARG A 24 -16.43 -12.64 -2.95
N ASP A 25 -15.99 -13.80 -2.49
CA ASP A 25 -16.86 -14.97 -2.37
C ASP A 25 -17.86 -14.85 -1.22
N ASN A 26 -17.53 -14.08 -0.17
CA ASN A 26 -18.39 -13.90 1.00
C ASN A 26 -19.22 -12.61 0.97
N PHE A 27 -18.72 -11.55 0.35
CA PHE A 27 -19.34 -10.22 0.38
C PHE A 27 -19.59 -9.62 -1.01
N GLY A 28 -19.15 -10.29 -2.09
CA GLY A 28 -19.31 -9.79 -3.44
C GLY A 28 -18.60 -8.45 -3.67
N GLU A 29 -19.17 -7.61 -4.53
CA GLU A 29 -18.57 -6.33 -4.90
C GLU A 29 -18.46 -5.35 -3.73
N CYS A 30 -19.39 -5.39 -2.76
CA CYS A 30 -19.39 -4.44 -1.64
C CYS A 30 -18.23 -4.67 -0.66
N GLY A 31 -17.65 -5.88 -0.64
CA GLY A 31 -16.49 -6.21 0.18
C GLY A 31 -15.15 -5.79 -0.42
N ARG A 32 -15.11 -5.27 -1.66
CA ARG A 32 -13.85 -4.94 -2.33
C ARG A 32 -13.17 -3.73 -1.68
N PRO A 33 -11.96 -3.88 -1.10
CA PRO A 33 -11.24 -2.76 -0.51
C PRO A 33 -10.88 -1.71 -1.57
N LYS A 34 -10.94 -0.44 -1.17
CA LYS A 34 -10.56 0.71 -2.00
C LYS A 34 -9.24 1.34 -1.58
N ILE A 35 -8.86 1.14 -0.32
CA ILE A 35 -7.73 1.81 0.32
C ILE A 35 -6.80 0.78 0.95
N GLY A 36 -5.51 0.88 0.66
CA GLY A 36 -4.45 0.11 1.29
C GLY A 36 -4.15 0.62 2.70
N TRP A 37 -3.90 -0.30 3.62
CA TRP A 37 -3.66 0.03 5.03
C TRP A 37 -2.39 -0.67 5.54
N GLN A 38 -1.27 0.07 5.58
CA GLN A 38 0.07 -0.41 5.94
C GLN A 38 0.61 0.39 7.13
N ILE A 39 -0.06 0.32 8.28
CA ILE A 39 0.27 1.18 9.43
C ILE A 39 1.56 0.79 10.18
N ASP A 40 2.00 -0.47 10.07
CA ASP A 40 3.06 -1.04 10.91
C ASP A 40 4.28 -1.66 10.20
N PRO A 41 4.38 -1.77 8.85
CA PRO A 41 5.66 -2.10 8.20
C PRO A 41 6.77 -1.09 8.52
N PHE A 42 8.01 -1.56 8.65
CA PHE A 42 9.16 -0.72 9.00
C PHE A 42 9.78 -0.06 7.77
N GLY A 43 9.08 0.94 7.23
CA GLY A 43 9.41 1.57 5.95
C GLY A 43 8.55 0.99 4.82
N HIS A 44 8.53 1.68 3.69
CA HIS A 44 7.62 1.37 2.59
C HIS A 44 8.35 1.27 1.27
N SER A 45 8.05 0.23 0.49
CA SER A 45 8.67 0.00 -0.79
C SER A 45 7.88 0.68 -1.91
N ARG A 46 8.62 1.21 -2.89
CA ARG A 46 8.00 1.75 -4.11
C ARG A 46 7.20 0.66 -4.85
N GLU A 47 7.66 -0.59 -4.79
CA GLU A 47 6.98 -1.72 -5.44
C GLU A 47 5.61 -2.01 -4.82
N GLN A 48 5.47 -1.93 -3.49
CA GLN A 48 4.18 -2.11 -2.82
C GLN A 48 3.14 -1.10 -3.32
N ALA A 49 3.53 0.18 -3.45
CA ALA A 49 2.64 1.21 -3.99
C ALA A 49 2.28 0.95 -5.47
N SER A 50 3.22 0.45 -6.27
CA SER A 50 2.96 0.09 -7.67
C SER A 50 1.98 -1.08 -7.80
N LEU A 51 2.15 -2.12 -6.98
CA LEU A 51 1.26 -3.28 -6.97
C LEU A 51 -0.16 -2.89 -6.53
N LEU A 52 -0.31 -2.11 -5.46
CA LEU A 52 -1.64 -1.69 -4.99
C LEU A 52 -2.38 -0.84 -6.03
N ALA A 53 -1.68 0.06 -6.73
CA ALA A 53 -2.27 0.82 -7.83
C ALA A 53 -2.77 -0.11 -8.95
N GLN A 54 -1.98 -1.12 -9.34
CA GLN A 54 -2.37 -2.11 -10.35
C GLN A 54 -3.50 -3.04 -9.89
N MET A 55 -3.61 -3.30 -8.59
CA MET A 55 -4.73 -4.03 -7.97
C MET A 55 -6.03 -3.20 -7.89
N GLY A 56 -5.98 -1.91 -8.24
CA GLY A 56 -7.14 -1.02 -8.29
C GLY A 56 -7.47 -0.33 -6.97
N PHE A 57 -6.47 -0.14 -6.09
CA PHE A 57 -6.61 0.70 -4.90
C PHE A 57 -6.48 2.19 -5.29
N ASP A 58 -7.34 3.02 -4.69
CA ASP A 58 -7.40 4.46 -4.92
C ASP A 58 -6.44 5.25 -4.01
N GLY A 59 -6.03 4.63 -2.90
CA GLY A 59 -5.13 5.26 -1.93
C GLY A 59 -4.43 4.26 -1.02
N LEU A 60 -3.39 4.72 -0.32
CA LEU A 60 -2.61 3.97 0.65
C LEU A 60 -2.33 4.86 1.85
N PHE A 61 -2.65 4.39 3.05
CA PHE A 61 -2.25 5.02 4.31
C PHE A 61 -1.22 4.15 5.01
N PHE A 62 -0.22 4.81 5.57
CA PHE A 62 0.82 4.16 6.34
C PHE A 62 1.22 4.99 7.57
N GLY A 63 1.81 4.32 8.56
CA GLY A 63 2.11 4.91 9.87
C GLY A 63 3.57 5.20 10.13
N ARG A 64 4.48 4.37 9.62
CA ARG A 64 5.91 4.46 9.91
C ARG A 64 6.66 5.12 8.75
N ALA A 65 7.33 6.21 9.05
CA ALA A 65 8.27 6.88 8.17
C ALA A 65 9.44 7.38 9.01
N ASP A 66 10.55 7.74 8.35
CA ASP A 66 11.66 8.40 9.02
C ASP A 66 11.17 9.63 9.81
N TYR A 67 11.67 9.82 11.03
CA TYR A 67 11.16 10.86 11.91
C TYR A 67 11.52 12.28 11.41
N GLU A 68 12.64 12.44 10.70
CA GLU A 68 13.05 13.70 10.09
C GLU A 68 12.20 14.02 8.86
N ASP A 69 11.88 13.01 8.05
CA ASP A 69 10.94 13.16 6.93
C ASP A 69 9.55 13.54 7.43
N ARG A 70 9.05 12.86 8.48
CA ARG A 70 7.75 13.19 9.08
C ARG A 70 7.73 14.61 9.65
N ALA A 71 8.77 15.03 10.36
CA ALA A 71 8.88 16.40 10.88
C ALA A 71 8.90 17.43 9.75
N THR A 72 9.64 17.14 8.68
CA THR A 72 9.71 18.00 7.49
C THR A 72 8.36 18.13 6.81
N ARG A 73 7.69 17.01 6.51
CA ARG A 73 6.37 16.97 5.88
C ARG A 73 5.30 17.68 6.68
N ASN A 74 5.35 17.58 8.01
CA ASN A 74 4.43 18.28 8.89
C ASN A 74 4.62 19.81 8.78
N ARG A 75 5.88 20.28 8.76
CA ARG A 75 6.22 21.70 8.60
C ARG A 75 5.87 22.24 7.21
N THR A 76 6.09 21.46 6.15
CA THR A 76 5.87 21.87 4.76
C THR A 76 4.45 21.59 4.25
N ARG A 77 3.56 21.02 5.08
CA ARG A 77 2.18 20.63 4.70
C ARG A 77 2.14 19.61 3.55
N THR A 78 3.09 18.67 3.53
CA THR A 78 3.23 17.61 2.50
C THR A 78 3.10 16.21 3.09
N MET A 79 2.22 16.06 4.10
CA MET A 79 1.88 14.76 4.71
C MET A 79 1.15 13.85 3.72
N GLU A 80 0.46 14.44 2.74
CA GLU A 80 -0.28 13.76 1.70
C GLU A 80 0.35 14.10 0.34
N MET A 81 0.48 13.12 -0.53
CA MET A 81 1.02 13.29 -1.88
C MET A 81 0.53 12.19 -2.81
N VAL A 82 0.61 12.45 -4.12
CA VAL A 82 0.46 11.40 -5.13
C VAL A 82 1.81 10.72 -5.31
N TRP A 83 1.91 9.44 -4.93
CA TRP A 83 3.14 8.68 -5.07
C TRP A 83 3.21 7.98 -6.44
N LYS A 84 4.04 8.51 -7.35
CA LYS A 84 4.34 7.87 -8.63
C LYS A 84 5.33 6.72 -8.45
N ALA A 85 4.79 5.51 -8.37
CA ALA A 85 5.52 4.32 -7.94
C ALA A 85 6.20 3.51 -9.07
N SER A 86 5.90 3.81 -10.33
CA SER A 86 6.57 3.20 -11.49
C SER A 86 7.22 4.27 -12.35
N ALA A 87 8.37 3.95 -12.94
CA ALA A 87 8.99 4.79 -13.97
C ALA A 87 8.52 4.41 -15.39
N ASN A 88 7.91 3.23 -15.53
CA ASN A 88 7.55 2.63 -16.81
C ASN A 88 6.03 2.56 -17.04
N LEU A 89 5.23 2.95 -16.03
CA LEU A 89 3.77 3.00 -16.05
C LEU A 89 3.30 4.40 -15.63
#